data_AF-A0AAJ1VYM8-F1
#
_entry.id   AF-A0AAJ1VYM8-F1
#
_cell.length_a   1.000
_cell.length_b   1.000
_cell.length_c   1.000
_cell.angle_alpha   90.00
_cell.angle_beta   90.00
_cell.angle_gamma   90.00
#
_symmetry.space_group_name_H-M   'P 1'
#
loop_
_entity.id
_entity.type
_entity.pdbx_description
1 polymer ?
#
loop_
_entity_poly.entity_id
_entity_poly.type
_entity_poly.pdbx_seq_one_letter_code
_entity_poly.pdbx_strand_id
1 'polypeptide(L)' 'IAHRHLSYHGLGRIESTKQTDEHGGVSITFSTVFHPAIVSGVLLGCWERAYGRNGRSLVAFVEGRTTLELRSSREIAS' A
#
# COMPACT_ATOMS: atom_id res chain seq x y z
N ILE A 1 8.93 13.84 4.20
CA ILE A 1 10.03 12.96 3.69
C ILE A 1 9.53 11.86 2.75
N ALA A 2 8.34 11.26 2.96
CA ALA A 2 7.79 10.22 2.06
C ALA A 2 7.51 10.67 0.61
N HIS A 3 7.13 11.94 0.40
CA HIS A 3 6.65 12.46 -0.88
C HIS A 3 7.70 12.50 -2.01
N ARG A 4 9.00 12.63 -1.67
CA ARG A 4 10.10 12.78 -2.64
C ARG A 4 10.85 11.49 -2.92
N HIS A 5 10.82 10.52 -2.00
CA HIS A 5 11.57 9.27 -2.16
C HIS A 5 10.87 8.31 -3.12
N LEU A 6 9.52 8.22 -3.09
CA LEU A 6 8.78 7.27 -3.92
C LEU A 6 8.80 7.62 -5.42
N SER A 7 8.79 8.91 -5.74
CA SER A 7 8.89 9.39 -7.13
C SER A 7 10.29 9.18 -7.72
N TYR A 8 11.34 9.20 -6.89
CA TYR A 8 12.72 8.97 -7.33
C TYR A 8 13.07 7.48 -7.55
N HIS A 9 12.37 6.58 -6.87
CA HIS A 9 12.55 5.12 -7.00
C HIS A 9 11.53 4.44 -7.94
N GLY A 10 10.77 5.21 -8.73
CA GLY A 10 9.81 4.63 -9.65
C GLY A 10 8.61 3.95 -8.97
N LEU A 11 8.23 4.38 -7.76
CA LEU A 11 7.11 3.80 -7.02
C LEU A 11 5.83 4.65 -7.13
N GLY A 12 5.91 5.78 -7.84
CA GLY A 12 4.77 6.66 -8.11
C GLY A 12 4.65 7.84 -7.14
N ARG A 13 3.53 8.57 -7.24
CA ARG A 13 3.17 9.67 -6.34
C ARG A 13 1.92 9.32 -5.55
N ILE A 14 2.10 9.09 -4.25
CA ILE A 14 0.99 8.95 -3.29
C ILE A 14 0.18 10.24 -3.30
N GLU A 15 -1.12 10.10 -3.47
CA GLU A 15 -2.10 11.16 -3.39
C GLU A 15 -2.77 11.19 -2.01
N SER A 16 -3.12 10.02 -1.46
CA SER A 16 -3.72 9.92 -0.14
C SER A 16 -3.43 8.57 0.53
N THR A 17 -3.55 8.56 1.84
CA THR A 17 -3.47 7.37 2.69
C THR A 17 -4.60 7.37 3.69
N LYS A 18 -5.26 6.24 3.90
CA LYS A 18 -6.35 6.07 4.86
C LYS A 18 -6.14 4.78 5.64
N GLN A 19 -6.19 4.85 6.97
CA GLN A 19 -6.25 3.67 7.81
C GLN A 19 -7.63 3.00 7.65
N THR A 20 -7.65 1.68 7.45
CA THR A 20 -8.87 0.91 7.18
C THR A 20 -9.33 0.07 8.37
N ASP A 21 -8.45 -0.22 9.33
CA ASP A 21 -8.76 -0.93 10.57
C ASP A 21 -7.76 -0.59 11.69
N GLU A 22 -8.02 -1.03 12.92
CA GLU A 22 -7.13 -0.84 14.09
C GLU A 22 -5.91 -1.77 14.08
N HIS A 23 -5.85 -2.70 13.12
CA HIS A 23 -4.82 -3.73 12.98
C HIS A 23 -3.81 -3.39 11.87
N GLY A 24 -3.62 -2.11 11.59
CA GLY A 24 -2.64 -1.64 10.62
C GLY A 24 -3.08 -1.75 9.16
N GLY A 25 -4.35 -2.06 8.90
CA GLY A 25 -4.93 -1.96 7.57
C GLY A 25 -4.81 -0.54 7.03
N VAL A 26 -4.33 -0.42 5.78
CA VAL A 26 -4.10 0.88 5.13
C VAL A 26 -4.46 0.80 3.65
N SER A 27 -5.14 1.84 3.17
CA SER A 27 -5.43 2.09 1.77
C SER A 27 -4.60 3.28 1.29
N ILE A 28 -3.94 3.13 0.15
CA ILE A 28 -3.02 4.11 -0.42
C ILE A 28 -3.43 4.36 -1.86
N THR A 29 -3.75 5.61 -2.18
CA THR A 29 -4.09 6.03 -3.55
C THR A 29 -2.89 6.70 -4.20
N PHE A 30 -2.60 6.31 -5.43
CA PHE A 30 -1.52 6.86 -6.24
C PHE A 30 -2.10 7.65 -7.42
N SER A 31 -1.61 8.86 -7.61
CA SER A 31 -1.91 9.70 -8.78
C SER A 31 -1.13 9.29 -10.04
N THR A 32 0.00 8.59 -9.86
CA THR A 32 0.81 7.94 -10.89
C THR A 32 1.53 6.76 -10.24
N VAL A 33 1.63 5.63 -10.93
CA VAL A 33 2.37 4.44 -10.47
C VAL A 33 3.14 3.86 -11.66
N PHE A 34 4.41 3.48 -11.51
CA PHE A 34 5.17 2.91 -12.64
C PHE A 34 4.79 1.45 -12.91
N HIS A 35 4.82 0.60 -11.88
CA HIS A 35 4.39 -0.79 -11.98
C HIS A 35 3.68 -1.24 -10.68
N PRO A 36 2.35 -1.42 -10.71
CA PRO A 36 1.53 -1.71 -9.53
C PRO A 36 2.02 -2.93 -8.73
N ALA A 37 2.46 -4.00 -9.42
CA ALA A 37 2.96 -5.21 -8.77
C ALA A 37 4.28 -5.01 -7.99
N ILE A 38 5.15 -4.10 -8.45
CA ILE A 38 6.42 -3.80 -7.75
C ILE A 38 6.12 -3.01 -6.49
N VAL A 39 5.29 -1.96 -6.61
CA VAL A 39 4.87 -1.11 -5.50
C VAL A 39 4.15 -1.92 -4.44
N SER A 40 3.22 -2.80 -4.84
CA SER A 40 2.51 -3.67 -3.91
C SER A 40 3.45 -4.60 -3.17
N GLY A 41 4.41 -5.24 -3.86
CA GLY A 41 5.38 -6.14 -3.24
C GLY A 41 6.30 -5.45 -2.24
N VAL A 42 6.84 -4.28 -2.60
CA VAL A 42 7.71 -3.49 -1.71
C VAL A 42 6.96 -3.03 -0.47
N LEU A 43 5.77 -2.46 -0.64
CA LEU A 43 4.98 -1.94 0.48
C LEU A 43 4.41 -3.05 1.36
N LEU A 44 4.00 -4.19 0.78
CA LEU A 44 3.61 -5.38 1.53
C LEU A 44 4.78 -5.87 2.39
N GLY A 45 5.99 -6.01 1.82
CA GLY A 45 7.15 -6.43 2.61
C GLY A 45 7.50 -5.47 3.74
N CYS A 46 7.35 -4.16 3.53
CA CYS A 46 7.50 -3.16 4.60
C CYS A 46 6.45 -3.33 5.70
N TRP A 47 5.20 -3.55 5.31
CA TRP A 47 4.09 -3.78 6.24
C TRP A 47 4.34 -5.04 7.08
N GLU A 48 4.72 -6.16 6.45
CA GLU A 48 4.98 -7.43 7.15
C GLU A 48 6.11 -7.31 8.18
N ARG A 49 7.19 -6.59 7.84
CA ARG A 49 8.28 -6.31 8.78
C ARG A 49 7.86 -5.41 9.93
N ALA A 50 7.01 -4.42 9.68
CA ALA A 50 6.53 -3.50 10.71
C ALA A 50 5.58 -4.17 11.72
N TYR A 51 4.74 -5.10 11.25
CA TYR A 51 3.74 -5.78 12.09
C TYR A 51 4.14 -7.20 12.51
N GLY A 52 5.26 -7.73 12.03
CA GLY A 52 5.77 -9.06 12.38
C GLY A 52 4.85 -10.21 11.98
N ARG A 53 4.03 -10.03 10.93
CA ARG A 53 3.01 -11.00 10.51
C ARG A 53 2.73 -10.94 9.02
N ASN A 54 2.22 -12.03 8.46
CA ASN A 54 1.87 -12.12 7.04
C ASN A 54 0.75 -11.14 6.69
N GLY A 55 0.99 -10.35 5.65
CA GLY A 55 0.03 -9.42 5.09
C GLY A 55 -0.57 -9.95 3.80
N ARG A 56 -1.49 -9.18 3.22
CA ARG A 56 -1.94 -9.33 1.84
C ARG A 56 -2.12 -7.95 1.23
N SER A 57 -1.87 -7.88 -0.08
CA SER A 57 -2.09 -6.67 -0.87
C SER A 57 -3.18 -6.88 -1.91
N LEU A 58 -4.11 -5.93 -2.02
CA LEU A 58 -5.06 -5.82 -3.13
C LEU A 58 -4.74 -4.57 -3.94
N VAL A 59 -4.67 -4.70 -5.26
CA VAL A 59 -4.48 -3.57 -6.18
C VAL A 59 -5.74 -3.41 -7.02
N ALA A 60 -6.27 -2.19 -7.06
CA ALA A 60 -7.40 -1.82 -7.91
C ALA A 60 -7.06 -0.58 -8.76
N PHE A 61 -7.65 -0.52 -9.94
CA PHE A 61 -7.57 0.64 -10.84
C PHE A 61 -8.94 1.27 -10.93
N VAL A 62 -9.08 2.49 -10.42
CA VAL A 62 -10.35 3.20 -10.34
C VAL A 62 -10.14 4.61 -10.88
N GLU A 63 -10.90 4.99 -11.91
CA GLU A 63 -10.88 6.35 -12.50
C GLU A 63 -9.47 6.85 -12.89
N GLY A 64 -8.63 5.95 -13.42
CA GLY A 64 -7.25 6.28 -13.81
C GLY A 64 -6.27 6.39 -12.63
N ARG A 65 -6.72 6.14 -11.40
CA ARG A 65 -5.88 6.07 -10.20
C ARG A 65 -5.62 4.63 -9.83
N THR A 66 -4.49 4.38 -9.18
CA THR A 66 -4.17 3.07 -8.60
C THR A 66 -4.40 3.15 -7.11
N THR A 67 -5.16 2.21 -6.56
CA THR A 67 -5.37 2.06 -5.12
C THR A 67 -4.76 0.74 -4.66
N LEU A 68 -3.91 0.81 -3.63
CA LEU A 68 -3.32 -0.33 -2.96
C LEU A 68 -3.91 -0.45 -1.55
N GLU A 69 -4.44 -1.61 -1.22
CA GLU A 69 -4.84 -1.93 0.14
C GLU A 69 -3.90 -2.97 0.73
N LEU A 70 -3.40 -2.70 1.93
CA LEU A 70 -2.61 -3.62 2.73
C LEU A 70 -3.39 -3.95 4.00
N ARG A 71 -3.43 -5.22 4.36
CA ARG A 71 -4.08 -5.69 5.57
C ARG A 71 -3.50 -7.03 6.01
N SER A 72 -3.84 -7.47 7.22
CA SER A 72 -3.52 -8.82 7.69
C SER A 72 -4.10 -9.88 6.73
N SER A 73 -3.30 -10.92 6.48
CA SER A 73 -3.77 -12.10 5.72
C SER A 73 -4.83 -12.89 6.48
N ARG A 74 -4.77 -12.90 7.82
CA ARG A 74 -5.80 -13.50 8.67
C ARG A 74 -6.82 -12.44 9.05
N GLU A 75 -8.11 -12.77 9.06
CA GLU A 75 -9.08 -11.97 9.80
C GLU A 75 -8.62 -11.91 11.25
N ILE A 76 -8.34 -10.70 11.72
CA ILE A 76 -8.09 -10.44 13.12
C ILE A 76 -9.45 -10.06 13.66
N ALA A 77 -10.02 -10.92 14.48
CA ALA A 77 -11.32 -10.69 15.10
C ALA A 77 -11.32 -9.34 15.82
N SER A 78 -12.34 -8.53 15.53
CA SER A 78 -12.64 -7.25 16.20
C SER A 78 -13.24 -7.48 17.58
#